data_AF-A0A246UCK0-F1
#
_entry.id   AF-A0A246UCK0-F1
#
_cell.length_a   1.000
_cell.length_b   1.000
_cell.length_c   1.000
_cell.angle_alpha   90.00
_cell.angle_beta   90.00
_cell.angle_gamma   90.00
#
_symmetry.space_group_name_H-M   'P 1'
#
loop_
_entity.id
_entity.type
_entity.pdbx_description
1 polymer ?
#
loop_
_entity_poly.entity_id
_entity_poly.type
_entity_poly.pdbx_seq_one_letter_code
_entity_poly.pdbx_strand_id
1 'polypeptide(L)'
;MYDREVRFKMEDTMNAARIEYTEKGVMHMASRRCDIIRISKSSAVLALLTQYALPKQFYLDIPDARITKVGCMLTRVNANNTIEVRFLRMLNDKELNKIFVYSTHPAHRDRVLDIRA
;
A
#
# COMPACT_ATOMS: atom_id res chain seq x y z
N MET A 1 8.85 15.50 23.83
CA MET A 1 7.45 15.04 23.78
C MET A 1 7.35 14.13 22.56
N TYR A 2 7.37 12.81 22.73
CA TYR A 2 7.25 11.89 21.60
C TYR A 2 5.77 11.78 21.24
N ASP A 3 5.40 12.37 20.10
CA ASP A 3 4.12 12.09 19.48
C ASP A 3 4.03 10.58 19.27
N ARG A 4 3.19 9.90 20.05
CA ARG A 4 2.92 8.48 19.83
C ARG A 4 2.14 8.42 18.51
N GLU A 5 2.83 8.10 17.41
CA GLU A 5 2.17 7.91 16.11
C GLU A 5 0.97 6.97 16.31
N VAL A 6 -0.22 7.44 15.94
CA VAL A 6 -1.47 6.70 16.08
C VAL A 6 -1.33 5.39 15.30
N ARG A 7 -1.31 4.26 16.01
CA ARG A 7 -1.25 2.94 15.41
C ARG A 7 -2.66 2.50 15.04
N PHE A 8 -2.95 2.55 13.74
CA PHE A 8 -4.18 2.00 13.20
C PHE A 8 -4.09 0.48 13.12
N LYS A 9 -5.20 -0.21 13.39
CA LYS A 9 -5.28 -1.66 13.25
C LYS A 9 -5.03 -2.02 11.78
N MET A 10 -4.09 -2.94 11.56
CA MET A 10 -3.86 -3.53 10.24
C MET A 10 -4.90 -4.61 9.98
N GLU A 11 -5.42 -4.62 8.77
CA GLU A 11 -6.37 -5.61 8.29
C GLU A 11 -5.76 -6.36 7.11
N ASP A 12 -5.97 -7.67 7.08
CA ASP A 12 -5.50 -8.52 5.98
C ASP A 12 -6.25 -8.18 4.70
N THR A 13 -5.55 -8.16 3.59
CA THR A 13 -6.11 -7.90 2.27
C THR A 13 -5.30 -8.62 1.20
N MET A 14 -5.78 -8.62 -0.04
CA MET A 14 -5.08 -9.19 -1.18
C MET A 14 -5.42 -8.33 -2.39
N ASN A 15 -4.67 -7.24 -2.55
CA ASN A 15 -4.83 -6.32 -3.69
C ASN A 15 -3.54 -6.27 -4.50
N ALA A 16 -3.66 -6.35 -5.81
CA ALA A 16 -2.54 -6.05 -6.69
C ALA A 16 -2.19 -4.56 -6.60
N ALA A 17 -0.91 -4.25 -6.51
CA ALA A 17 -0.40 -2.90 -6.44
C ALA A 17 0.89 -2.74 -7.27
N ARG A 18 1.32 -1.49 -7.42
CA ARG A 18 2.55 -1.12 -8.11
C ARG A 18 3.34 -0.12 -7.28
N ILE A 19 4.63 -0.39 -7.13
CA ILE A 19 5.60 0.53 -6.56
C ILE A 19 6.22 1.32 -7.71
N GLU A 20 6.04 2.64 -7.68
CA GLU A 20 6.52 3.57 -8.69
C GLU A 20 7.57 4.52 -8.10
N TYR A 21 8.73 4.57 -8.72
CA TYR A 21 9.83 5.45 -8.30
C TYR A 21 10.72 5.83 -9.47
N THR A 22 11.49 6.91 -9.28
CA THR A 22 12.48 7.33 -10.26
C THR A 22 13.81 6.62 -10.01
N GLU A 23 14.39 6.07 -11.07
CA GLU A 23 15.76 5.56 -11.08
C GLU A 23 16.69 6.61 -11.71
N LYS A 24 17.94 6.66 -11.21
CA LYS A 24 19.05 7.44 -11.81
C LYS A 24 18.72 8.91 -12.13
N GLY A 25 18.22 9.64 -11.14
CA GLY A 25 18.10 11.11 -11.25
C GLY A 25 17.00 11.60 -12.18
N VAL A 26 15.79 11.02 -12.08
CA VAL A 26 14.53 11.49 -12.72
C VAL A 26 14.32 11.03 -14.18
N MET A 27 15.31 10.44 -14.86
CA MET A 27 15.16 10.07 -16.28
C MET A 27 14.37 8.78 -16.54
N HIS A 28 14.25 7.88 -15.57
CA HIS A 28 13.55 6.61 -15.75
C HIS A 28 12.55 6.37 -14.63
N MET A 29 11.27 6.21 -14.99
CA MET A 29 10.23 5.78 -14.07
C MET A 29 10.19 4.25 -14.04
N ALA A 30 10.58 3.67 -12.92
CA ALA A 30 10.42 2.25 -12.68
C ALA A 30 9.04 1.98 -12.07
N SER A 31 8.36 0.96 -12.57
CA SER A 31 7.12 0.43 -12.00
C SER A 31 7.32 -1.06 -11.72
N ARG A 32 7.09 -1.48 -10.47
CA ARG A 32 7.29 -2.86 -10.01
C ARG A 32 5.99 -3.36 -9.39
N ARG A 33 5.53 -4.54 -9.80
CA ARG A 33 4.32 -5.17 -9.24
C ARG A 33 4.60 -5.70 -7.83
N CYS A 34 3.61 -5.60 -6.97
CA CYS A 34 3.59 -6.16 -5.63
C CYS A 34 2.14 -6.45 -5.22
N ASP A 35 1.96 -7.19 -4.12
CA ASP A 35 0.64 -7.41 -3.53
C ASP A 35 0.57 -6.75 -2.15
N ILE A 36 -0.53 -6.08 -1.87
CA ILE A 36 -0.85 -5.59 -0.54
C ILE A 36 -1.44 -6.76 0.24
N ILE A 37 -0.72 -7.23 1.26
CA ILE A 37 -1.16 -8.36 2.09
C ILE A 37 -1.84 -7.88 3.38
N ARG A 38 -1.48 -6.67 3.85
CA ARG A 38 -2.10 -6.02 5.00
C ARG A 38 -2.09 -4.51 4.83
N ILE A 39 -3.14 -3.83 5.29
CA ILE A 39 -3.25 -2.37 5.19
C ILE A 39 -4.00 -1.76 6.38
N SER A 40 -3.67 -0.51 6.68
CA SER A 40 -4.38 0.37 7.61
C SER A 40 -4.47 1.78 7.04
N LYS A 41 -5.01 2.74 7.79
CA LYS A 41 -5.06 4.14 7.36
C LYS A 41 -3.69 4.77 7.13
N SER A 42 -2.63 4.31 7.81
CA SER A 42 -1.31 4.96 7.79
C SER A 42 -0.17 4.09 7.28
N SER A 43 -0.40 2.80 7.06
CA SER A 43 0.68 1.87 6.68
C SER A 43 0.15 0.65 5.93
N ALA A 44 1.05 -0.02 5.22
CA ALA A 44 0.79 -1.29 4.54
C ALA A 44 1.98 -2.25 4.69
N VAL A 45 1.68 -3.55 4.56
CA VAL A 45 2.68 -4.58 4.31
C VAL A 45 2.50 -5.04 2.87
N LEU A 46 3.59 -4.98 2.10
CA LEU A 46 3.62 -5.35 0.69
C LEU A 46 4.44 -6.62 0.52
N ALA A 47 3.93 -7.58 -0.23
CA ALA A 47 4.68 -8.73 -0.70
C ALA A 47 5.27 -8.42 -2.08
N LEU A 48 6.58 -8.59 -2.21
CA LEU A 48 7.32 -8.39 -3.46
C LEU A 48 7.47 -9.72 -4.19
N LEU A 49 7.33 -9.71 -5.51
CA LEU A 49 7.58 -10.91 -6.33
C LEU A 49 9.07 -11.28 -6.35
N THR A 50 9.96 -10.29 -6.33
CA THR A 50 11.41 -10.47 -6.36
C THR A 50 12.08 -9.47 -5.43
N GLN A 51 13.29 -9.80 -4.95
CA GLN A 51 14.10 -8.87 -4.17
C GLN A 51 14.81 -7.88 -5.09
N TYR A 52 14.74 -6.59 -4.76
CA TYR A 52 15.48 -5.53 -5.44
C TYR A 52 15.74 -4.37 -4.49
N ALA A 53 16.69 -3.49 -4.86
CA ALA A 53 16.99 -2.30 -4.10
C ALA A 53 15.85 -1.26 -4.25
N LEU A 54 14.97 -1.22 -3.26
CA LEU A 54 13.91 -0.22 -3.17
C LEU A 54 14.44 1.11 -2.63
N PRO A 55 14.03 2.25 -3.20
CA PRO A 55 14.32 3.56 -2.60
C PRO A 55 13.58 3.72 -1.26
N LYS A 56 14.08 4.62 -0.42
CA LYS A 56 13.44 4.95 0.87
C LYS A 56 12.04 5.54 0.72
N GLN A 57 11.76 6.21 -0.41
CA GLN A 57 10.47 6.83 -0.70
C GLN A 57 10.05 6.48 -2.13
N PHE A 58 8.77 6.21 -2.31
CA PHE A 58 8.18 5.85 -3.59
C PHE A 58 6.67 6.11 -3.56
N TYR A 59 6.02 6.00 -4.71
CA TYR A 59 4.56 6.02 -4.81
C TYR A 59 4.03 4.58 -4.87
N LEU A 60 2.91 4.35 -4.19
CA LEU A 60 2.11 3.14 -4.28
C LEU A 60 0.86 3.43 -5.10
N ASP A 61 0.65 2.61 -6.13
CA ASP A 61 -0.52 2.64 -6.99
C ASP A 61 -1.35 1.36 -6.77
N ILE A 62 -2.67 1.51 -6.61
CA ILE A 62 -3.62 0.42 -6.38
C ILE A 62 -4.67 0.49 -7.49
N PRO A 63 -4.42 -0.14 -8.66
CA PRO A 63 -5.21 0.05 -9.87
C PRO A 63 -6.70 -0.28 -9.70
N ASP A 64 -7.01 -1.41 -9.08
CA ASP A 64 -8.39 -1.91 -8.98
C ASP A 64 -9.27 -0.99 -8.12
N ALA A 65 -8.70 -0.44 -7.05
CA ALA A 65 -9.36 0.52 -6.18
C ALA A 65 -9.35 1.96 -6.73
N ARG A 66 -8.69 2.19 -7.88
CA ARG A 66 -8.43 3.52 -8.48
C ARG A 66 -7.80 4.51 -7.52
N ILE A 67 -6.90 4.02 -6.67
CA ILE A 67 -6.12 4.85 -5.73
C ILE A 67 -4.72 4.96 -6.29
N THR A 68 -4.39 6.15 -6.78
CA THR A 68 -3.13 6.39 -7.46
C THR A 68 -2.19 7.23 -6.60
N LYS A 69 -0.88 7.00 -6.77
CA LYS A 69 0.19 7.85 -6.23
C LYS A 69 0.12 8.10 -4.71
N VAL A 70 -0.10 7.05 -3.92
CA VAL A 70 0.03 7.13 -2.45
C VAL A 70 1.51 7.21 -2.10
N GLY A 71 1.97 8.38 -1.65
CA GLY A 71 3.35 8.54 -1.20
C GLY A 71 3.65 7.61 -0.02
N CYS A 72 4.73 6.85 -0.11
CA CYS A 72 5.14 5.84 0.86
C CYS A 72 6.59 6.07 1.30
N MET A 73 6.87 5.75 2.56
CA MET A 73 8.20 5.67 3.14
C MET A 73 8.46 4.24 3.59
N LEU A 74 9.54 3.64 3.11
CA LEU A 74 9.98 2.31 3.50
C LEU A 74 10.42 2.32 4.97
N THR A 75 9.78 1.52 5.82
CA THR A 75 10.11 1.43 7.25
C THR A 75 10.90 0.17 7.58
N ARG A 76 10.59 -0.95 6.92
CA ARG A 76 11.27 -2.24 7.15
C ARG A 76 11.29 -3.09 5.88
N VAL A 77 12.39 -3.82 5.69
CA VAL A 77 12.50 -4.92 4.73
C VAL A 77 12.65 -6.22 5.50
N ASN A 78 11.77 -7.18 5.26
CA ASN A 78 11.78 -8.49 5.92
C ASN A 78 12.43 -9.53 5.01
N ALA A 79 12.95 -10.61 5.61
CA ALA A 79 13.61 -11.69 4.88
C ALA A 79 12.69 -12.53 3.97
N ASN A 80 11.37 -12.43 4.16
CA ASN A 80 10.34 -13.19 3.42
C ASN A 80 9.77 -12.42 2.22
N ASN A 81 10.58 -11.57 1.58
CA ASN A 81 10.15 -10.70 0.46
C ASN A 81 8.98 -9.78 0.79
N THR A 82 8.76 -9.47 2.07
CA THR A 82 7.78 -8.46 2.47
C THR A 82 8.45 -7.19 2.92
N ILE A 83 7.78 -6.06 2.71
CA ILE A 83 8.22 -4.76 3.21
C ILE A 83 7.09 -4.11 3.99
N GLU A 84 7.45 -3.37 5.02
CA GLU A 84 6.54 -2.47 5.72
C GLU A 84 6.75 -1.06 5.20
N VAL A 85 5.64 -0.37 4.93
CA VAL A 85 5.64 1.00 4.44
C VAL A 85 4.70 1.86 5.27
N ARG A 86 5.10 3.11 5.50
CA ARG A 86 4.26 4.15 6.08
C ARG A 86 3.80 5.10 4.98
N PHE A 87 2.51 5.45 4.97
CA PHE A 87 1.98 6.43 4.04
C PHE A 87 2.35 7.84 4.49
N LEU A 88 2.69 8.70 3.53
CA LEU A 88 2.99 10.12 3.76
C LEU A 88 1.71 10.94 4.05
N ARG A 89 0.54 10.40 3.67
CA ARG A 89 -0.78 10.88 4.08
C ARG A 89 -1.61 9.72 4.61
N MET A 90 -2.54 9.99 5.51
CA MET A 90 -3.53 8.98 5.88
C MET A 90 -4.49 8.72 4.71
N LEU A 91 -4.87 7.45 4.54
CA LEU A 91 -6.01 7.07 3.72
C LEU A 91 -7.30 7.46 4.43
N ASN A 92 -8.26 7.98 3.68
CA ASN A 92 -9.60 8.21 4.20
C ASN A 92 -10.41 6.90 4.21
N ASP A 93 -11.55 6.91 4.91
CA ASP A 93 -12.39 5.71 5.03
C ASP A 93 -12.97 5.23 3.69
N LYS A 94 -13.21 6.16 2.74
CA LYS A 94 -13.71 5.81 1.40
C LYS A 94 -12.65 5.07 0.57
N GLU A 95 -11.41 5.51 0.63
CA GLU A 95 -10.27 4.86 -0.01
C GLU A 95 -10.03 3.48 0.58
N LEU A 96 -10.01 3.39 1.92
CA LEU A 96 -9.81 2.13 2.61
C LEU A 96 -10.94 1.14 2.30
N ASN A 97 -12.19 1.59 2.27
CA ASN A 97 -13.32 0.75 1.88
C ASN A 97 -13.19 0.24 0.44
N LYS A 98 -12.80 1.09 -0.52
CA LYS A 98 -12.55 0.66 -1.91
C LYS A 98 -11.50 -0.45 -1.98
N ILE A 99 -10.39 -0.31 -1.26
CA ILE A 99 -9.34 -1.34 -1.22
C ILE A 99 -9.92 -2.68 -0.79
N PHE A 100 -10.74 -2.68 0.27
CA PHE A 100 -11.35 -3.91 0.76
C PHE A 100 -12.40 -4.48 -0.20
N VAL A 101 -13.26 -3.66 -0.79
CA VAL A 101 -14.26 -4.11 -1.79
C VAL A 101 -13.59 -4.76 -3.01
N TYR A 102 -12.47 -4.21 -3.47
CA TYR A 102 -11.71 -4.74 -4.62
C TYR A 102 -10.62 -5.75 -4.22
N SER A 103 -10.65 -6.23 -2.97
CA SER A 103 -9.72 -7.24 -2.49
C SER A 103 -10.16 -8.63 -2.90
N THR A 104 -9.22 -9.50 -3.28
CA THR A 104 -9.51 -10.91 -3.53
C THR A 104 -9.46 -11.76 -2.25
N HIS A 105 -9.20 -11.15 -1.09
CA HIS A 105 -9.13 -11.85 0.18
C HIS A 105 -10.50 -12.39 0.62
N PRO A 106 -10.62 -13.65 1.11
CA PRO A 106 -11.90 -14.26 1.46
C PRO A 106 -12.75 -13.47 2.45
N ALA A 107 -12.10 -12.77 3.40
CA ALA A 107 -12.79 -11.95 4.41
C ALA A 107 -13.54 -10.73 3.83
N HIS A 108 -13.28 -10.36 2.57
CA HIS A 108 -13.86 -9.18 1.93
C HIS A 108 -14.87 -9.50 0.82
N ARG A 109 -15.16 -10.79 0.58
CA ARG A 109 -16.01 -11.23 -0.53
C ARG A 109 -17.40 -10.56 -0.55
N ASP A 110 -17.97 -10.32 0.62
CA ASP A 110 -19.32 -9.75 0.76
C ASP A 110 -19.30 -8.22 0.96
N ARG A 111 -18.14 -7.57 0.84
CA ARG A 111 -18.06 -6.11 0.97
C ARG A 111 -18.57 -5.44 -0.30
N VAL A 112 -19.45 -4.47 -0.10
CA VAL A 112 -20.02 -3.67 -1.17
C VAL A 112 -19.55 -2.23 -1.07
N LEU A 113 -19.43 -1.59 -2.23
CA LEU A 113 -19.17 -0.16 -2.32
C LEU A 113 -20.37 0.61 -1.75
N ASP A 114 -20.10 1.41 -0.72
CA ASP A 114 -21.10 2.38 -0.25
C ASP A 114 -21.09 3.59 -1.18
N ILE A 115 -22.10 3.67 -2.06
CA ILE A 115 -22.24 4.72 -3.07
C ILE A 115 -22.91 5.97 -2.47
N ARG A 116 -23.42 5.91 -1.22
CA ARG A 116 -24.28 6.94 -0.63
C ARG A 116 -23.59 7.83 0.41
N ALA A 117 -22.35 7.55 0.78
CA ALA A 117 -21.57 8.31 1.76
C ALA A 117 -20.63 9.34 1.13
#